data_AF-A0A3B4XCR9-F1
#
_entry.id   AF-A0A3B4XCR9-F1
#
_cell.length_a   1.000
_cell.length_b   1.000
_cell.length_c   1.000
_cell.angle_alpha   90.00
_cell.angle_beta   90.00
_cell.angle_gamma   90.00
#
_symmetry.space_group_name_H-M   'P 1'
#
loop_
_entity.id
_entity.type
_entity.pdbx_description
1 polymer ?
#
loop_
_entity_poly.entity_id
_entity_poly.type
_entity_poly.pdbx_seq_one_letter_code
_entity_poly.pdbx_strand_id
1 'polypeptide(L)'
;MVFTSHRPLLEAEICCRDIRSCAHSSTNMALAKSVYNLLFRRTSTFAITIMVGAVFFERLFDHGGDAIYEQMNHGKLWKHIKHN
;
A
#
# COMPACT_ATOMS: atom_id res chain seq x y z
N MET A 1 10.84 -48.16 -48.52
CA MET A 1 10.48 -49.10 -47.45
C MET A 1 11.56 -49.05 -46.38
N VAL A 2 11.46 -48.12 -45.42
CA VAL A 2 11.82 -48.32 -44.01
C VAL A 2 10.79 -47.52 -43.22
N PHE A 3 9.97 -48.26 -42.49
CA PHE A 3 8.93 -47.78 -41.60
C PHE A 3 9.57 -47.71 -40.21
N THR A 4 9.60 -46.54 -39.58
CA THR A 4 9.60 -46.44 -38.11
C THR A 4 8.59 -45.37 -37.70
N SER A 5 7.36 -45.86 -37.53
CA SER A 5 6.32 -45.26 -36.70
C SER A 5 6.79 -45.31 -35.24
N HIS A 6 6.79 -44.18 -34.51
CA HIS A 6 6.07 -44.01 -33.23
C HIS A 6 6.50 -42.75 -32.43
N ARG A 7 5.47 -42.01 -31.98
CA ARG A 7 5.39 -41.03 -30.86
C ARG A 7 5.73 -39.55 -31.13
N PRO A 8 4.74 -38.77 -31.63
CA PRO A 8 4.68 -37.31 -31.50
C PRO A 8 4.13 -36.91 -30.11
N LEU A 9 4.42 -35.69 -29.62
CA LEU A 9 3.79 -35.04 -28.45
C LEU A 9 4.15 -35.55 -27.02
N LEU A 10 5.41 -35.48 -26.56
CA LEU A 10 5.65 -35.52 -25.09
C LEU A 10 6.86 -34.71 -24.56
N GLU A 11 7.87 -34.42 -25.39
CA GLU A 11 9.08 -33.70 -24.92
C GLU A 11 8.92 -32.16 -24.90
N ALA A 12 7.77 -31.62 -25.30
CA ALA A 12 7.45 -30.20 -25.20
C ALA A 12 6.88 -29.78 -23.82
N GLU A 13 6.53 -30.74 -22.94
CA GLU A 13 5.81 -30.48 -21.69
C GLU A 13 6.69 -30.38 -20.43
N ILE A 14 7.98 -30.75 -20.51
CA ILE A 14 8.89 -30.77 -19.34
C ILE A 14 9.63 -29.43 -19.13
N CYS A 15 9.86 -28.64 -20.19
CA CYS A 15 10.55 -27.35 -20.08
C CYS A 15 9.62 -26.17 -19.67
N CYS A 16 8.30 -26.30 -19.87
CA CYS A 16 7.35 -25.19 -19.69
C CYS A 16 6.61 -25.14 -18.34
N ARG A 17 6.74 -26.14 -17.46
CA ARG A 17 5.85 -26.27 -16.29
C ARG A 17 6.47 -25.93 -14.93
N ASP A 18 7.80 -25.83 -14.77
CA ASP A 18 8.42 -25.77 -13.42
C ASP A 18 9.50 -24.69 -13.18
N ILE A 19 9.54 -23.60 -13.96
CA ILE A 19 10.30 -22.37 -13.58
C ILE A 19 9.39 -21.25 -13.05
N ARG A 20 8.06 -21.41 -13.19
CA ARG A 20 7.09 -20.44 -12.64
C ARG A 20 6.72 -20.71 -11.18
N SER A 21 7.30 -21.74 -10.54
CA SER A 21 6.97 -22.16 -9.16
C SER A 21 7.88 -21.56 -8.07
N CYS A 22 8.91 -20.78 -8.42
CA CYS A 22 9.73 -20.05 -7.43
C CYS A 22 9.27 -18.60 -7.19
N ALA A 23 8.19 -18.16 -7.83
CA ALA A 23 7.66 -16.80 -7.72
C ALA A 23 6.57 -16.64 -6.64
N HIS A 24 6.53 -17.52 -5.64
CA HIS A 24 5.66 -17.35 -4.47
C HIS A 24 6.46 -17.08 -3.20
N SER A 25 7.24 -16.00 -3.23
CA SER A 25 7.63 -15.29 -2.02
C SER A 25 7.37 -13.81 -2.24
N SER A 26 6.31 -13.29 -1.63
CA SER A 26 6.21 -11.93 -1.06
C SER A 26 4.77 -11.40 -1.11
N THR A 27 3.97 -11.79 -0.13
CA THR A 27 2.65 -11.22 0.16
C THR A 27 2.69 -9.78 0.69
N ASN A 28 3.84 -9.08 0.73
CA ASN A 28 3.95 -7.79 1.44
C ASN A 28 4.37 -6.56 0.61
N MET A 29 4.56 -6.67 -0.72
CA MET A 29 5.04 -5.54 -1.53
C MET A 29 4.08 -5.07 -2.64
N ALA A 30 2.95 -5.75 -2.86
CA ALA A 30 2.04 -5.39 -3.95
C ALA A 30 1.36 -4.03 -3.71
N LEU A 31 0.84 -3.79 -2.51
CA LEU A 31 0.19 -2.51 -2.15
C LEU A 31 1.19 -1.35 -2.17
N ALA A 32 2.35 -1.52 -1.53
CA ALA A 32 3.40 -0.50 -1.49
C ALA A 32 3.91 -0.14 -2.91
N LYS A 33 4.11 -1.14 -3.78
CA LYS A 33 4.48 -0.93 -5.19
C LYS A 33 3.39 -0.16 -5.94
N SER A 34 2.11 -0.46 -5.71
CA SER A 34 0.99 0.25 -6.33
C SER A 34 0.92 1.71 -5.87
N VAL A 35 1.03 1.97 -4.57
CA VAL A 35 1.04 3.32 -4.00
C VAL A 35 2.21 4.14 -4.55
N TYR A 36 3.41 3.54 -4.60
CA TYR A 36 4.58 4.19 -5.18
C TYR A 36 4.36 4.56 -6.66
N ASN A 37 3.87 3.62 -7.46
CA ASN A 37 3.61 3.84 -8.88
C ASN A 37 2.54 4.91 -9.14
N LEU A 38 1.55 5.03 -8.27
CA LEU A 38 0.43 5.98 -8.42
C LEU A 38 0.77 7.39 -7.91
N LEU A 39 1.35 7.50 -6.72
CA LEU A 39 1.52 8.78 -6.03
C LEU A 39 2.94 9.32 -6.13
N PHE A 40 3.95 8.46 -6.00
CA PHE A 40 5.34 8.87 -5.79
C PHE A 40 6.25 8.74 -7.03
N ARG A 41 5.78 8.10 -8.11
CA ARG A 41 6.59 7.86 -9.32
C ARG A 41 6.80 9.10 -10.20
N ARG A 42 5.84 10.04 -10.24
CA ARG A 42 5.94 11.27 -11.03
C ARG A 42 6.00 12.48 -10.09
N THR A 43 6.91 13.41 -10.34
CA THR A 43 7.12 14.60 -9.49
C THR A 43 5.86 15.48 -9.40
N SER A 44 5.10 15.58 -10.50
CA SER A 44 3.83 16.33 -10.53
C SER A 44 2.74 15.71 -9.64
N THR A 45 2.55 14.39 -9.68
CA THR A 45 1.57 13.70 -8.81
C THR A 45 2.03 13.67 -7.36
N PHE A 46 3.34 13.60 -7.14
CA PHE A 46 3.95 13.65 -5.82
C PHE A 46 3.68 14.99 -5.13
N ALA A 47 3.90 16.12 -5.83
CA ALA A 47 3.63 17.44 -5.28
C ALA A 47 2.15 17.63 -4.89
N ILE A 48 1.21 17.20 -5.75
CA ILE A 48 -0.22 17.25 -5.45
C ILE A 48 -0.56 16.39 -4.23
N THR A 49 0.01 15.19 -4.14
CA THR A 49 -0.19 14.29 -2.99
C THR A 49 0.25 14.95 -1.69
N ILE A 50 1.40 15.64 -1.68
CA ILE A 50 1.87 16.38 -0.51
C ILE A 50 0.94 17.54 -0.16
N MET A 51 0.53 18.35 -1.14
CA MET A 51 -0.35 19.50 -0.88
C MET A 51 -1.69 19.07 -0.28
N VAL A 52 -2.32 18.05 -0.87
CA VAL A 52 -3.58 17.48 -0.35
C VAL A 52 -3.35 16.84 1.02
N GLY A 53 -2.26 16.09 1.17
CA GLY A 53 -1.87 15.47 2.43
C GLY A 53 -1.67 16.50 3.53
N ALA A 54 -1.03 17.63 3.25
CA ALA A 54 -0.76 18.69 4.20
C ALA A 54 -2.06 19.36 4.70
N VAL A 55 -2.97 19.73 3.79
CA VAL A 55 -4.26 20.35 4.18
C VAL A 55 -5.10 19.39 5.03
N PHE A 56 -5.11 18.10 4.67
CA PHE A 56 -5.84 17.10 5.44
C PHE A 56 -5.19 16.83 6.79
N PHE A 57 -3.86 16.78 6.82
CA PHE A 57 -3.07 16.61 8.03
C PHE A 57 -3.29 17.76 9.00
N GLU A 58 -3.24 19.02 8.55
CA GLU A 58 -3.53 20.19 9.38
C GLU A 58 -4.84 20.02 10.15
N ARG A 59 -5.94 19.73 9.43
CA ARG A 59 -7.25 19.62 10.05
C ARG A 59 -7.36 18.45 11.04
N LEU A 60 -6.76 17.31 10.71
CA LEU A 60 -6.77 16.14 11.58
C LEU A 60 -5.89 16.31 12.81
N PHE A 61 -4.72 16.92 12.65
CA PHE A 61 -3.76 17.09 13.74
C PHE A 61 -4.21 18.16 14.73
N ASP A 62 -4.82 19.25 14.27
CA ASP A 62 -5.40 20.25 15.17
C ASP A 62 -6.50 19.61 16.04
N HIS A 63 -7.46 18.95 15.40
CA HIS A 63 -8.56 18.28 16.13
C HIS A 63 -8.10 17.12 17.00
N GLY A 64 -7.19 16.30 16.50
CA GLY A 64 -6.65 15.16 17.24
C GLY A 64 -5.81 15.62 18.42
N GLY A 65 -4.98 16.64 18.23
CA GLY A 65 -4.18 17.27 19.26
C GLY A 65 -5.04 17.87 20.36
N ASP A 66 -6.08 18.63 19.99
CA ASP A 66 -7.04 19.18 20.94
C ASP A 66 -7.75 18.10 21.75
N ALA A 67 -8.18 17.01 21.11
CA ALA A 67 -8.85 15.90 21.78
C ALA A 67 -7.93 15.21 22.80
N ILE A 68 -6.68 14.92 22.40
CA ILE A 68 -5.68 14.31 23.29
C ILE A 68 -5.37 15.25 24.45
N TYR A 69 -5.18 16.54 24.18
CA TYR A 69 -4.84 17.55 25.17
C TYR A 69 -5.97 17.76 26.19
N GLU A 70 -7.21 17.79 25.72
CA GLU A 70 -8.41 17.94 26.54
C GLU A 70 -8.65 16.71 27.42
N GLN A 71 -8.44 15.50 26.88
CA GLN A 71 -8.51 14.27 27.65
C GLN A 71 -7.43 14.23 28.74
N MET A 72 -6.18 14.60 28.42
CA MET A 72 -5.09 14.60 29.40
C MET A 72 -5.27 15.63 30.52
N ASN A 73 -5.87 16.77 30.22
CA ASN A 73 -6.03 17.86 31.19
C ASN A 73 -7.48 17.98 31.68
N HIS A 74 -8.27 16.90 31.58
CA HIS A 74 -9.68 16.91 31.92
C HIS A 74 -9.95 17.48 33.32
N GLY A 75 -10.78 18.53 33.39
CA GLY A 75 -11.16 19.22 34.63
C GLY A 75 -10.25 20.38 35.03
N LYS A 76 -9.12 20.58 34.34
CA LYS A 76 -8.23 21.73 34.55
C LYS A 76 -8.45 22.88 33.56
N LEU A 77 -9.00 22.58 32.37
CA LEU A 77 -9.19 23.61 31.35
C LEU A 77 -10.40 24.46 31.70
N TRP A 78 -10.27 25.76 31.42
CA TRP A 78 -11.35 26.73 31.58
C TRP A 78 -12.63 26.31 30.85
N LYS A 79 -12.52 25.67 29.68
CA LYS A 79 -13.66 25.11 28.94
C LYS A 79 -14.50 24.11 29.74
N HIS A 80 -13.91 23.42 30.73
CA HIS A 80 -14.61 22.47 31.60
C HIS A 80 -15.15 23.10 32.89
N ILE A 81 -14.69 24.31 33.24
CA ILE A 81 -15.05 24.99 34.48
C ILE A 81 -16.08 26.10 34.22
N LYS A 82 -16.03 26.73 33.04
CA LYS A 82 -16.85 27.89 32.65
C LYS A 82 -18.37 27.62 32.65
N HIS A 83 -18.79 26.36 32.58
CA HIS A 83 -20.19 25.97 32.60
C HIS A 83 -20.76 25.75 34.02
N ASN A 84 -19.99 26.13 35.05
CA ASN A 84 -20.44 26.33 36.42
C ASN A 84 -20.56 27.82 36.75
#